data_AF-A0A4V0JGP3-F1
#
_entry.id   AF-A0A4V0JGP3-F1
#
_cell.length_a   1.000
_cell.length_b   1.000
_cell.length_c   1.000
_cell.angle_alpha   90.00
_cell.angle_beta   90.00
_cell.angle_gamma   90.00
#
_symmetry.space_group_name_H-M   'P 1'
#
loop_
_entity.id
_entity.type
_entity.pdbx_description
1 polymer ?
#
loop_
_entity_poly.entity_id
_entity_poly.type
_entity_poly.pdbx_seq_one_letter_code
_entity_poly.pdbx_strand_id
1 'polypeptide(L)'
;MPTLQEVKNQMDKVRTQLEIFDRFDEEIKKAEQEVKAIKAKKADLQTFEDFQAINAKEKYIADMKAQRTKLEKERIDSIVADARKINASGYLETALEQDETVKRQRQEIKQKSIELLELIANYNENYKNTAKRLADEVRETGIEELFDRLNTSPEYSGVSKPYIYSGVAGYMGNQHRYLDPSDDLAYFVNRINLFEGEQ
;
A
#
# COMPACT_ATOMS: atom_id res chain seq x y z
N MET A 1 17.51 12.46 -12.19
CA MET A 1 16.22 11.79 -11.95
C MET A 1 16.00 10.82 -13.09
N PRO A 2 15.89 9.52 -12.84
CA PRO A 2 15.74 8.53 -13.90
C PRO A 2 14.42 8.73 -14.65
N THR A 3 14.47 8.67 -15.96
CA THR A 3 13.32 8.84 -16.87
C THR A 3 12.90 7.52 -17.49
N LEU A 4 11.65 7.43 -17.95
CA LEU A 4 11.19 6.27 -18.70
C LEU A 4 12.03 6.02 -19.95
N GLN A 5 12.49 7.09 -20.61
CA GLN A 5 13.31 6.97 -21.80
C GLN A 5 14.69 6.39 -21.49
N GLU A 6 15.31 6.77 -20.36
CA GLU A 6 16.57 6.17 -19.92
C GLU A 6 16.40 4.68 -19.61
N VAL A 7 15.33 4.29 -18.91
CA VAL A 7 15.02 2.88 -18.62
C VAL A 7 14.83 2.10 -19.92
N LYS A 8 14.08 2.64 -20.89
CA LYS A 8 13.88 2.03 -22.22
C LYS A 8 15.21 1.86 -22.96
N ASN A 9 16.02 2.91 -23.02
CA ASN A 9 17.31 2.87 -23.71
C ASN A 9 18.25 1.81 -23.11
N GLN A 10 18.29 1.70 -21.78
CA GLN A 10 19.12 0.69 -21.10
C GLN A 10 18.58 -0.73 -21.31
N MET A 11 17.24 -0.90 -21.28
CA MET A 11 16.58 -2.17 -21.61
C MET A 11 16.88 -2.61 -23.04
N ASP A 12 16.75 -1.71 -24.02
CA ASP A 12 17.01 -2.01 -25.42
C ASP A 12 18.48 -2.39 -25.63
N LYS A 13 19.41 -1.71 -24.97
CA LYS A 13 20.83 -2.09 -25.00
C LYS A 13 21.07 -3.52 -24.53
N VAL A 14 20.49 -3.91 -23.38
CA VAL A 14 20.62 -5.27 -22.84
C VAL A 14 19.94 -6.29 -23.76
N ARG A 15 18.76 -5.96 -24.30
CA ARG A 15 18.05 -6.83 -25.25
C ARG A 15 18.89 -7.09 -26.50
N THR A 16 19.45 -6.04 -27.12
CA THR A 16 20.32 -6.19 -28.30
C THR A 16 21.57 -7.02 -28.01
N GLN A 17 22.13 -6.95 -26.80
CA GLN A 17 23.23 -7.82 -26.40
C GLN A 17 22.82 -9.29 -26.30
N LEU A 18 21.58 -9.57 -25.90
CA LEU A 18 21.04 -10.93 -25.77
C LEU A 18 20.62 -11.55 -27.11
N GLU A 19 20.23 -10.75 -28.10
CA GLU A 19 19.79 -11.22 -29.43
C GLU A 19 20.79 -12.18 -30.11
N ILE A 20 22.09 -12.05 -29.82
CA ILE A 20 23.09 -12.95 -30.38
C ILE A 20 22.87 -14.39 -29.91
N PHE A 21 22.49 -14.60 -28.65
CA PHE A 21 22.19 -15.91 -28.09
C PHE A 21 20.89 -16.46 -28.65
N ASP A 22 19.88 -15.60 -28.84
CA ASP A 22 18.62 -15.97 -29.47
C ASP A 22 18.85 -16.51 -30.89
N ARG A 23 19.72 -15.87 -31.68
CA ARG A 23 20.10 -16.36 -33.02
C ARG A 23 20.79 -17.72 -32.98
N PHE A 24 21.70 -17.94 -32.03
CA PHE A 24 22.31 -19.26 -31.82
C PHE A 24 21.25 -20.30 -31.50
N ASP A 25 20.32 -20.00 -30.59
CA ASP A 25 19.27 -20.92 -30.17
C ASP A 25 18.28 -21.25 -31.29
N GLU A 26 17.90 -20.26 -32.10
CA GLU A 26 17.07 -20.45 -33.28
C GLU A 26 17.74 -21.34 -34.34
N GLU A 27 19.02 -21.09 -34.64
CA GLU A 27 19.76 -21.84 -35.65
C GLU A 27 20.02 -23.29 -35.21
N ILE A 28 20.38 -23.50 -33.93
CA ILE A 28 20.51 -24.83 -33.32
C ILE A 28 19.18 -25.58 -33.42
N LYS A 29 18.07 -24.94 -33.05
CA LYS A 29 16.74 -25.56 -33.07
C LYS A 29 16.32 -25.95 -34.49
N LYS A 30 16.60 -25.09 -35.49
CA LYS A 30 16.35 -25.41 -36.90
C LYS A 30 17.15 -26.61 -37.36
N ALA A 31 18.45 -26.65 -37.07
CA ALA A 31 19.30 -27.79 -37.42
C ALA A 31 18.86 -29.09 -36.73
N GLU A 32 18.44 -29.03 -35.47
CA GLU A 32 17.90 -30.18 -34.74
C GLU A 32 16.60 -30.72 -35.36
N GLN A 33 15.71 -29.83 -35.84
CA GLN A 33 14.49 -30.22 -36.53
C GLN A 33 14.79 -30.92 -37.86
N GLU A 34 15.77 -30.43 -38.62
CA GLU A 34 16.20 -31.05 -39.88
C GLU A 34 16.78 -32.46 -39.64
N VAL A 35 17.60 -32.65 -38.60
CA VAL A 35 18.10 -33.98 -38.22
C VAL A 35 16.96 -34.92 -37.86
N LYS A 36 15.98 -34.45 -37.07
CA LYS A 36 14.80 -35.24 -36.71
C LYS A 36 13.98 -35.63 -37.95
N ALA A 37 13.83 -34.73 -38.91
CA ALA A 37 13.09 -34.99 -40.13
C ALA A 37 13.76 -36.07 -41.00
N ILE A 38 15.10 -36.02 -41.14
CA ILE A 38 15.85 -37.06 -41.88
C ILE A 38 15.77 -38.41 -41.16
N LYS A 39 15.89 -38.41 -39.82
CA LYS A 39 15.76 -39.62 -38.99
C LYS A 39 14.35 -40.25 -39.03
N ALA A 40 13.32 -39.45 -39.30
CA ALA A 40 11.93 -39.91 -39.38
C ALA A 40 11.56 -40.57 -40.72
N LYS A 41 12.42 -40.51 -41.75
CA LYS A 41 12.25 -41.33 -42.96
C LYS A 41 12.26 -42.81 -42.57
N LYS A 42 11.37 -43.64 -43.13
CA LYS A 42 11.36 -45.10 -42.87
C LYS A 42 12.76 -45.68 -43.12
N ALA A 43 13.21 -46.62 -42.30
CA ALA A 43 14.56 -47.18 -42.36
C ALA A 43 14.93 -47.74 -43.75
N ASP A 44 13.96 -48.26 -44.49
CA ASP A 44 14.16 -48.78 -45.86
C ASP A 44 14.37 -47.68 -46.94
N LEU A 45 14.20 -46.41 -46.58
CA LEU A 45 14.35 -45.22 -47.45
C LEU A 45 15.56 -44.36 -47.09
N GLN A 46 16.30 -44.67 -46.02
CA GLN A 46 17.47 -43.89 -45.63
C GLN A 46 18.68 -44.29 -46.48
N THR A 47 19.22 -43.32 -47.22
CA THR A 47 20.41 -43.54 -48.04
C THR A 47 21.70 -43.32 -47.23
N PHE A 48 22.83 -43.78 -47.76
CA PHE A 48 24.14 -43.45 -47.19
C PHE A 48 24.38 -41.93 -47.11
N GLU A 49 23.82 -41.15 -48.05
CA GLU A 49 23.88 -39.68 -48.01
C GLU A 49 23.08 -39.11 -46.85
N ASP A 50 21.93 -39.72 -46.48
CA ASP A 50 21.16 -39.32 -45.30
C ASP A 50 22.00 -39.50 -44.01
N PHE A 51 22.77 -40.58 -43.88
CA PHE A 51 23.67 -40.79 -42.74
C PHE A 51 24.81 -39.76 -42.69
N GLN A 52 25.43 -39.46 -43.84
CA GLN A 52 26.45 -38.42 -43.92
C GLN A 52 25.88 -37.04 -43.55
N ALA A 53 24.68 -36.71 -44.03
CA ALA A 53 24.00 -35.46 -43.74
C ALA A 53 23.62 -35.32 -42.25
N ILE A 54 23.12 -36.39 -41.63
CA ILE A 54 22.84 -36.43 -40.19
C ILE A 54 24.13 -36.16 -39.41
N ASN A 55 25.20 -36.91 -39.68
CA ASN A 55 26.45 -36.80 -38.93
C ASN A 55 27.08 -35.40 -39.08
N ALA A 56 27.06 -34.84 -40.29
CA ALA A 56 27.53 -33.48 -40.54
C ALA A 56 26.70 -32.43 -39.77
N LYS A 57 25.36 -32.56 -39.74
CA LYS A 57 24.48 -31.65 -39.00
C LYS A 57 24.61 -31.80 -37.49
N GLU A 58 24.76 -33.02 -36.98
CA GLU A 58 24.99 -33.26 -35.55
C GLU A 58 26.32 -32.66 -35.08
N LYS A 59 27.37 -32.78 -35.88
CA LYS A 59 28.65 -32.10 -35.62
C LYS A 59 28.47 -30.57 -35.63
N TYR A 60 27.79 -30.03 -36.63
CA TYR A 60 27.50 -28.60 -36.72
C TYR A 60 26.70 -28.09 -35.50
N ILE A 61 25.68 -28.82 -35.05
CA ILE A 61 24.91 -28.50 -33.83
C ILE A 61 25.83 -28.50 -32.59
N ALA A 62 26.71 -29.49 -32.47
CA ALA A 62 27.65 -29.57 -31.35
C ALA A 62 28.62 -28.37 -31.34
N ASP A 63 29.16 -28.02 -32.50
CA ASP A 63 30.05 -26.86 -32.67
C ASP A 63 29.31 -25.55 -32.33
N MET A 64 28.07 -25.38 -32.79
CA MET A 64 27.22 -24.22 -32.47
C MET A 64 26.92 -24.11 -30.98
N LYS A 65 26.59 -25.23 -30.31
CA LYS A 65 26.37 -25.26 -28.86
C LYS A 65 27.63 -24.87 -28.08
N ALA A 66 28.79 -25.37 -28.53
CA ALA A 66 30.07 -25.03 -27.91
C ALA A 66 30.41 -23.54 -28.07
N GLN A 67 30.21 -22.97 -29.26
CA GLN A 67 30.40 -21.55 -29.54
C GLN A 67 29.46 -20.68 -28.71
N ARG A 68 28.16 -21.01 -28.68
CA ARG A 68 27.16 -20.33 -27.85
C ARG A 68 27.59 -20.30 -26.38
N THR A 69 27.97 -21.46 -25.82
CA THR A 69 28.37 -21.59 -24.42
C THR A 69 29.63 -20.78 -24.11
N LYS A 70 30.60 -20.79 -25.02
CA LYS A 70 31.83 -19.99 -24.88
C LYS A 70 31.50 -18.50 -24.86
N LEU A 71 30.71 -18.04 -25.83
CA LEU A 71 30.30 -16.64 -25.94
C LEU A 71 29.49 -16.19 -24.72
N GLU A 72 28.64 -17.06 -24.19
CA GLU A 72 27.86 -16.79 -22.99
C GLU A 72 28.77 -16.55 -21.80
N LYS A 73 29.73 -17.46 -21.54
CA LYS A 73 30.73 -17.28 -20.47
C LYS A 73 31.55 -16.00 -20.61
N GLU A 74 31.86 -15.59 -21.84
CA GLU A 74 32.65 -14.37 -22.10
C GLU A 74 31.85 -13.08 -21.90
N ARG A 75 30.52 -13.10 -22.12
CA ARG A 75 29.71 -11.87 -22.19
C ARG A 75 28.68 -11.72 -21.08
N ILE A 76 28.26 -12.81 -20.43
CA ILE A 76 27.13 -12.79 -19.49
C ILE A 76 27.36 -11.83 -18.32
N ASP A 77 28.57 -11.78 -17.77
CA ASP A 77 28.90 -10.89 -16.65
C ASP A 77 28.75 -9.42 -17.04
N SER A 78 29.17 -9.05 -18.26
CA SER A 78 29.01 -7.68 -18.77
C SER A 78 27.55 -7.33 -19.03
N ILE A 79 26.75 -8.28 -19.54
CA ILE A 79 25.32 -8.09 -19.78
C ILE A 79 24.59 -7.91 -18.45
N VAL A 80 24.89 -8.75 -17.45
CA VAL A 80 24.35 -8.64 -16.09
C VAL A 80 24.74 -7.33 -15.44
N ALA A 81 25.99 -6.88 -15.59
CA ALA A 81 26.44 -5.60 -15.06
C ALA A 81 25.70 -4.42 -15.71
N ASP A 82 25.42 -4.47 -17.01
CA ASP A 82 24.62 -3.45 -17.69
C ASP A 82 23.14 -3.50 -17.27
N ALA A 83 22.56 -4.70 -17.11
CA ALA A 83 21.19 -4.87 -16.62
C ALA A 83 21.01 -4.32 -15.19
N ARG A 84 22.01 -4.50 -14.31
CA ARG A 84 21.99 -3.95 -12.95
C ARG A 84 22.01 -2.42 -12.89
N LYS A 85 22.40 -1.73 -13.96
CA LYS A 85 22.36 -0.26 -14.05
C LYS A 85 20.95 0.26 -14.37
N ILE A 86 20.02 -0.61 -14.74
CA ILE A 86 18.63 -0.24 -15.03
C ILE A 86 17.94 0.16 -13.74
N ASN A 87 17.79 1.46 -13.52
CA ASN A 87 17.17 2.01 -12.32
C ASN A 87 15.64 2.16 -12.48
N ALA A 88 14.96 1.03 -12.66
CA ALA A 88 13.51 1.01 -12.80
C ALA A 88 12.79 1.45 -11.52
N SER A 89 13.28 1.03 -10.35
CA SER A 89 12.70 1.41 -9.04
C SER A 89 12.76 2.91 -8.82
N GLY A 90 13.91 3.55 -9.10
CA GLY A 90 14.05 5.00 -8.96
C GLY A 90 13.17 5.78 -9.94
N TYR A 91 12.94 5.25 -11.15
CA TYR A 91 11.98 5.85 -12.08
C TYR A 91 10.55 5.76 -11.53
N LEU A 92 10.13 4.58 -11.07
CA LEU A 92 8.78 4.36 -10.55
C LEU A 92 8.48 5.22 -9.32
N GLU A 93 9.40 5.26 -8.36
CA GLU A 93 9.28 6.11 -7.17
C GLU A 93 9.09 7.58 -7.58
N THR A 94 9.96 8.08 -8.46
CA THR A 94 9.87 9.48 -8.86
C THR A 94 8.61 9.78 -9.67
N ALA A 95 8.25 8.91 -10.61
CA ALA A 95 7.07 9.08 -11.45
C ALA A 95 5.79 9.09 -10.61
N LEU A 96 5.71 8.22 -9.59
CA LEU A 96 4.60 8.18 -8.65
C LEU A 96 4.50 9.47 -7.83
N GLU A 97 5.62 9.97 -7.30
CA GLU A 97 5.68 11.22 -6.54
C GLU A 97 5.34 12.45 -7.40
N GLN A 98 5.60 12.37 -8.70
CA GLN A 98 5.29 13.44 -9.65
C GLN A 98 3.90 13.35 -10.26
N ASP A 99 3.19 12.24 -10.07
CA ASP A 99 1.86 12.04 -10.63
C ASP A 99 0.86 13.08 -10.10
N GLU A 100 0.21 13.80 -11.01
CA GLU A 100 -0.68 14.90 -10.66
C GLU A 100 -1.96 14.41 -9.97
N THR A 101 -2.43 13.19 -10.28
CA THR A 101 -3.59 12.61 -9.59
C THR A 101 -3.24 12.29 -8.14
N VAL A 102 -2.09 11.65 -7.91
CA VAL A 102 -1.58 11.34 -6.57
C VAL A 102 -1.34 12.62 -5.76
N LYS A 103 -0.69 13.63 -6.33
CA LYS A 103 -0.49 14.93 -5.66
C LYS A 103 -1.80 15.60 -5.30
N ARG A 104 -2.75 15.65 -6.23
CA ARG A 104 -4.08 16.22 -6.00
C ARG A 104 -4.80 15.48 -4.87
N GLN A 105 -4.77 14.15 -4.87
CA GLN A 105 -5.37 13.34 -3.81
C GLN A 105 -4.72 13.61 -2.44
N ARG A 106 -3.39 13.76 -2.37
CA ARG A 106 -2.69 14.13 -1.12
C ARG A 106 -3.10 15.51 -0.62
N GLN A 107 -3.26 16.48 -1.51
CA GLN A 107 -3.74 17.81 -1.14
C GLN A 107 -5.19 17.78 -0.65
N GLU A 108 -6.06 17.02 -1.32
CA GLU A 108 -7.45 16.83 -0.91
C GLU A 108 -7.55 16.17 0.47
N ILE A 109 -6.77 15.12 0.72
CA ILE A 109 -6.70 14.47 2.04
C ILE A 109 -6.27 15.48 3.09
N LYS A 110 -5.20 16.26 2.84
CA LYS A 110 -4.72 17.29 3.77
C LYS A 110 -5.80 18.32 4.09
N GLN A 111 -6.51 18.80 3.07
CA GLN A 111 -7.57 19.79 3.24
C GLN A 111 -8.73 19.24 4.07
N LYS A 112 -9.21 18.03 3.73
CA LYS A 112 -10.30 17.37 4.48
C LYS A 112 -9.90 17.02 5.91
N SER A 113 -8.63 16.69 6.17
CA SER A 113 -8.12 16.49 7.52
C SER A 113 -8.17 17.78 8.35
N ILE A 114 -7.87 18.94 7.77
CA ILE A 114 -8.00 20.23 8.46
C ILE A 114 -9.47 20.52 8.78
N GLU A 115 -10.37 20.36 7.79
CA GLU A 115 -11.81 20.54 7.98
C GLU A 115 -12.37 19.61 9.08
N LEU A 116 -11.92 18.35 9.13
CA LEU A 116 -12.31 17.42 10.18
C LEU A 116 -11.86 17.89 11.57
N LEU A 117 -10.63 18.39 11.70
CA LEU A 117 -10.11 18.91 12.98
C LEU A 117 -10.90 20.14 13.45
N GLU A 118 -11.30 21.03 12.54
CA GLU A 118 -12.16 22.18 12.84
C GLU A 118 -13.56 21.73 13.29
N LEU A 119 -14.15 20.73 12.61
CA LEU A 119 -15.42 20.15 13.01
C LEU A 119 -15.37 19.50 14.40
N ILE A 120 -14.29 18.78 14.72
CA ILE A 120 -14.08 18.18 16.04
C ILE A 120 -13.98 19.27 17.12
N ALA A 121 -13.22 20.33 16.87
CA ALA A 121 -13.09 21.45 17.80
C ALA A 121 -14.46 22.11 18.06
N ASN A 122 -15.20 22.40 16.99
CA ASN A 122 -16.54 22.99 17.06
C ASN A 122 -17.52 22.08 17.81
N TYR A 123 -17.50 20.76 17.56
CA TYR A 123 -18.32 19.79 18.28
C TYR A 123 -18.00 19.81 19.78
N ASN A 124 -16.72 19.72 20.16
CA ASN A 124 -16.32 19.69 21.56
C ASN A 124 -16.71 20.98 22.30
N GLU A 125 -16.56 22.14 21.65
CA GLU A 125 -16.99 23.42 22.19
C GLU A 125 -18.52 23.50 22.35
N ASN A 126 -19.27 23.11 21.31
CA ASN A 126 -20.73 23.08 21.35
C ASN A 126 -21.26 22.12 22.41
N TYR A 127 -20.64 20.94 22.55
CA TYR A 127 -21.01 19.96 23.57
C TYR A 127 -20.78 20.51 24.97
N LYS A 128 -19.62 21.14 25.23
CA LYS A 128 -19.30 21.81 26.50
C LYS A 128 -20.29 22.93 26.82
N ASN A 129 -20.57 23.81 25.86
CA ASN A 129 -21.47 24.94 26.03
C ASN A 129 -22.92 24.48 26.27
N THR A 130 -23.36 23.45 25.55
CA THR A 130 -24.68 22.85 25.73
C THR A 130 -24.81 22.18 27.09
N ALA A 131 -23.80 21.41 27.51
CA ALA A 131 -23.79 20.78 28.83
C ALA A 131 -23.86 21.81 29.96
N LYS A 132 -23.12 22.92 29.83
CA LYS A 132 -23.19 24.03 30.78
C LYS A 132 -24.59 24.66 30.80
N ARG A 133 -25.17 25.00 29.64
CA ARG A 133 -26.52 25.57 29.56
C ARG A 133 -27.56 24.66 30.22
N LEU A 134 -27.51 23.36 29.95
CA LEU A 134 -28.44 22.40 30.55
C LEU A 134 -28.25 22.30 32.08
N ALA A 135 -27.01 22.34 32.58
CA ALA A 135 -26.75 22.38 34.02
C ALA A 135 -27.28 23.66 34.67
N ASP A 136 -27.11 24.81 34.00
CA ASP A 136 -27.62 26.10 34.45
C ASP A 136 -29.16 26.10 34.49
N GLU A 137 -29.83 25.56 33.45
CA GLU A 137 -31.30 25.39 33.42
C GLU A 137 -31.81 24.53 34.59
N VAL A 138 -31.10 23.46 34.94
CA VAL A 138 -31.46 22.62 36.10
C VAL A 138 -31.19 23.37 37.41
N ARG A 139 -30.10 24.15 37.50
CA ARG A 139 -29.81 24.98 38.68
C ARG A 139 -30.94 25.97 38.95
N GLU A 140 -31.42 26.65 37.92
CA GLU A 140 -32.49 27.65 38.01
C GLU A 140 -33.82 27.10 38.54
N THR A 141 -34.01 25.78 38.57
CA THR A 141 -35.19 25.16 39.20
C THR A 141 -35.22 25.28 40.73
N GLY A 142 -34.11 25.71 41.35
CA GLY A 142 -33.96 25.77 42.81
C GLY A 142 -33.52 24.44 43.45
N ILE A 143 -33.03 23.50 42.63
CA ILE A 143 -32.67 22.15 43.09
C ILE A 143 -31.48 22.17 44.07
N GLU A 144 -30.50 23.05 43.85
CA GLU A 144 -29.32 23.15 44.73
C GLU A 144 -29.75 23.64 46.12
N GLU A 145 -30.56 24.69 46.19
CA GLU A 145 -31.09 25.24 47.44
C GLU A 145 -31.97 24.24 48.18
N LEU A 146 -32.82 23.51 47.45
CA LEU A 146 -33.67 22.47 48.03
C LEU A 146 -32.83 21.35 48.65
N PHE A 147 -31.82 20.85 47.91
CA PHE A 147 -30.99 19.74 48.36
C PHE A 147 -30.08 20.16 49.52
N ASP A 148 -29.52 21.37 49.47
CA ASP A 148 -28.72 21.93 50.57
C ASP A 148 -29.55 22.08 51.85
N ARG A 149 -30.81 22.53 51.74
CA ARG A 149 -31.72 22.60 52.90
C ARG A 149 -32.01 21.21 53.48
N LEU A 150 -32.22 20.20 52.63
CA LEU A 150 -32.42 18.83 53.09
C LEU A 150 -31.18 18.28 53.79
N ASN A 151 -30.00 18.48 53.20
CA ASN A 151 -28.73 18.01 53.75
C ASN A 151 -28.37 18.68 55.09
N THR A 152 -28.79 19.93 55.31
CA THR A 152 -28.51 20.69 56.54
C THR A 152 -29.63 20.62 57.59
N SER A 153 -30.81 20.09 57.25
CA SER A 153 -31.93 19.95 58.19
C SER A 153 -31.57 19.07 59.40
N PRO A 154 -31.78 19.50 60.66
CA PRO A 154 -31.46 18.71 61.86
C PRO A 154 -32.08 17.31 61.89
N GLU A 155 -33.30 17.16 61.36
CA GLU A 155 -34.01 15.88 61.27
C GLU A 155 -33.37 14.92 60.25
N TYR A 156 -32.66 15.48 59.28
CA TYR A 156 -31.99 14.72 58.22
C TYR A 156 -30.50 14.53 58.51
N SER A 157 -29.83 15.55 59.05
CA SER A 157 -28.40 15.57 59.40
C SER A 157 -28.10 14.88 60.73
N GLY A 158 -29.09 14.75 61.63
CA GLY A 158 -28.98 13.99 62.87
C GLY A 158 -29.04 12.47 62.70
N VAL A 159 -29.27 11.98 61.46
CA VAL A 159 -29.30 10.56 61.11
C VAL A 159 -28.16 10.30 60.12
N SER A 160 -27.42 9.20 60.28
CA SER A 160 -26.36 8.82 59.31
C SER A 160 -26.99 8.47 57.95
N LYS A 161 -27.22 9.49 57.13
CA LYS A 161 -27.74 9.38 55.77
C LYS A 161 -26.69 9.89 54.79
N PRO A 162 -26.59 9.28 53.60
CA PRO A 162 -25.73 9.80 52.55
C PRO A 162 -26.13 11.22 52.15
N TYR A 163 -25.13 12.06 51.87
CA TYR A 163 -25.33 13.39 51.30
C TYR A 163 -26.07 13.28 49.95
N ILE A 164 -27.09 14.11 49.74
CA ILE A 164 -27.82 14.15 48.48
C ILE A 164 -27.13 15.13 47.53
N TYR A 165 -26.64 14.63 46.40
CA TYR A 165 -26.01 15.44 45.36
C TYR A 165 -27.02 15.79 44.27
N SER A 166 -27.11 17.07 43.89
CA SER A 166 -27.92 17.50 42.73
C SER A 166 -27.32 17.07 41.40
N GLY A 167 -26.02 16.75 41.38
CA GLY A 167 -25.27 16.43 40.16
C GLY A 167 -25.02 17.63 39.24
N VAL A 168 -25.56 18.82 39.58
CA VAL A 168 -25.40 20.06 38.82
C VAL A 168 -24.02 20.66 39.04
N ALA A 169 -23.61 20.74 40.30
CA ALA A 169 -22.27 21.19 40.69
C ALA A 169 -21.21 20.25 40.11
N GLY A 170 -20.43 20.76 39.16
CA GLY A 170 -19.36 20.00 38.49
C GLY A 170 -19.74 19.34 37.17
N TYR A 171 -21.01 19.39 36.73
CA TYR A 171 -21.38 18.92 35.40
C TYR A 171 -20.93 19.94 34.33
N MET A 172 -19.79 19.64 33.68
CA MET A 172 -19.28 20.44 32.56
C MET A 172 -19.42 19.74 31.20
N GLY A 173 -20.27 18.71 31.13
CA GLY A 173 -20.26 17.75 30.02
C GLY A 173 -19.03 16.87 30.15
N ASN A 174 -19.24 15.61 30.57
CA ASN A 174 -18.15 14.68 30.82
C ASN A 174 -17.15 14.64 29.64
N GLN A 175 -15.84 14.75 29.94
CA GLN A 175 -14.76 14.62 28.95
C GLN A 175 -14.83 13.30 28.16
N HIS A 176 -15.54 12.29 28.67
CA HIS A 176 -15.75 11.00 28.01
C HIS A 176 -16.46 11.09 26.65
N ARG A 177 -17.21 12.16 26.37
CA ARG A 177 -17.85 12.36 25.05
C ARG A 177 -17.14 13.35 24.14
N TYR A 178 -15.93 13.77 24.53
CA TYR A 178 -15.08 14.58 23.66
C TYR A 178 -14.41 13.67 22.62
N LEU A 179 -14.14 14.24 21.46
CA LEU A 179 -13.33 13.64 20.41
C LEU A 179 -11.94 14.26 20.47
N ASP A 180 -10.89 13.47 20.72
CA ASP A 180 -9.52 13.98 20.83
C ASP A 180 -8.92 14.12 19.42
N PRO A 181 -8.61 15.34 18.93
CA PRO A 181 -8.09 15.58 17.57
C PRO A 181 -6.81 14.80 17.22
N SER A 182 -6.11 14.22 18.19
CA SER A 182 -4.93 13.38 17.99
C SER A 182 -5.21 11.90 17.78
N ASP A 183 -6.46 11.45 17.98
CA ASP A 183 -6.88 10.08 17.74
C ASP A 183 -6.81 9.72 16.24
N ASP A 184 -6.71 8.43 15.94
CA ASP A 184 -6.82 7.97 14.56
C ASP A 184 -8.28 8.00 14.05
N LEU A 185 -8.45 8.05 12.72
CA LEU A 185 -9.77 8.14 12.10
C LEU A 185 -10.70 6.98 12.47
N ALA A 186 -10.17 5.76 12.60
CA ALA A 186 -10.98 4.60 12.94
C ALA A 186 -11.49 4.68 14.37
N TYR A 187 -10.65 5.16 15.29
CA TYR A 187 -11.02 5.41 16.67
C TYR A 187 -12.10 6.49 16.78
N PHE A 188 -11.97 7.59 16.03
CA PHE A 188 -13.02 8.61 15.97
C PHE A 188 -14.38 8.06 15.54
N VAL A 189 -14.42 7.30 14.44
CA VAL A 189 -15.66 6.73 13.90
C VAL A 189 -16.29 5.78 14.91
N ASN A 190 -15.51 4.87 15.49
CA ASN A 190 -16.02 3.94 16.50
C ASN A 190 -16.56 4.68 17.73
N ARG A 191 -15.89 5.76 18.14
CA ARG A 191 -16.32 6.57 19.29
C ARG A 191 -17.63 7.31 19.01
N ILE A 192 -17.83 7.81 17.79
CA ILE A 192 -19.11 8.39 17.36
C ILE A 192 -20.22 7.33 17.37
N ASN A 193 -19.99 6.15 16.79
CA ASN A 193 -20.97 5.05 16.79
C ASN A 193 -21.40 4.68 18.23
N LEU A 194 -20.43 4.62 19.16
CA LEU A 194 -20.72 4.42 20.59
C LEU A 194 -21.59 5.53 21.20
N PHE A 195 -21.43 6.78 20.76
CA PHE A 195 -22.27 7.89 21.22
C PHE A 195 -23.68 7.83 20.67
N GLU A 196 -23.83 7.36 19.43
CA GLU A 196 -25.10 7.22 18.71
C GLU A 196 -25.82 5.90 19.04
N GLY A 197 -25.18 4.99 19.78
CA GLY A 197 -25.75 3.70 20.16
C GLY A 197 -25.79 2.70 19.01
N GLU A 198 -25.00 2.93 17.97
CA GLU A 198 -24.83 2.03 16.85
C GLU A 198 -23.76 0.98 17.23
N GLN A 199 -24.16 -0.28 17.39
CA GLN A 199 -23.28 -1.46 17.55
C GLN A 199 -23.34 -2.33 16.31
#